data_AF-A0A9X2WV49-F1
#
_entry.id   AF-A0A9X2WV49-F1
#
_cell.length_a   1.000
_cell.length_b   1.000
_cell.length_c   1.000
_cell.angle_alpha   90.00
_cell.angle_beta   90.00
_cell.angle_gamma   90.00
#
_symmetry.space_group_name_H-M   'P 1'
#
loop_
_entity.id
_entity.type
_entity.pdbx_description
1 polymer ?
#
loop_
_entity_poly.entity_id
_entity_poly.type
_entity_poly.pdbx_seq_one_letter_code
_entity_poly.pdbx_strand_id
1 'polypeptide(L)' 'MEMNYPQIERTCTFHDIKAKGVSDFEGTLSEKQQYSGHKTLAQVNTYDRKVEIVPTIGSVKK' A
#
# COMPACT_ATOMS: atom_id res chain seq x y z
N MET A 1 0.53 -17.08 -26.78
CA MET A 1 1.46 -16.66 -25.72
C MET A 1 1.02 -17.36 -24.45
N GLU A 2 1.79 -18.31 -23.94
CA GLU A 2 1.43 -18.99 -22.69
C GLU A 2 1.54 -18.00 -21.53
N MET A 3 0.49 -17.95 -20.70
CA MET A 3 0.43 -17.06 -19.55
C MET A 3 1.04 -17.77 -18.36
N ASN A 4 2.26 -17.40 -17.97
CA ASN A 4 2.86 -17.86 -16.72
C ASN A 4 1.93 -17.47 -15.55
N TYR A 5 1.55 -18.41 -14.69
CA TYR A 5 0.62 -18.22 -13.57
C TYR A 5 -0.79 -17.75 -14.00
N PRO A 6 -1.59 -18.64 -14.62
CA PRO A 6 -2.94 -18.32 -15.07
C PRO A 6 -3.91 -18.05 -13.90
N GLN A 7 -3.59 -18.50 -12.68
CA GLN A 7 -4.39 -18.24 -11.48
C GLN A 7 -4.27 -16.80 -10.96
N ILE A 8 -3.26 -16.04 -11.40
CA ILE A 8 -3.08 -14.66 -10.95
C ILE A 8 -3.98 -13.76 -11.80
N GLU A 9 -4.98 -13.18 -11.16
CA GLU A 9 -5.81 -12.15 -11.75
C GLU A 9 -4.95 -10.89 -12.00
N ARG A 10 -4.91 -10.44 -13.26
CA ARG A 10 -4.15 -9.25 -13.70
C ARG A 10 -5.08 -8.08 -14.02
N THR A 11 -6.21 -7.99 -13.34
CA THR A 11 -7.09 -6.83 -13.42
C THR A 11 -6.41 -5.69 -12.65
N CYS A 12 -6.23 -4.55 -13.31
CA CYS A 12 -5.64 -3.35 -12.72
C CYS A 12 -6.56 -2.18 -13.04
N THR A 13 -6.97 -1.46 -12.01
CA THR A 13 -7.77 -0.25 -12.16
C THR A 13 -6.93 0.98 -11.81
N PHE A 14 -7.40 2.17 -12.19
CA PHE A 14 -6.74 3.42 -11.78
C PHE A 14 -6.62 3.57 -10.26
N HIS A 15 -7.53 2.96 -9.49
CA HIS A 15 -7.46 2.96 -8.04
C HIS A 15 -6.26 2.16 -7.50
N ASP A 16 -5.84 1.11 -8.20
CA ASP A 16 -4.69 0.29 -7.79
C ASP A 16 -3.37 1.01 -8.03
N ILE A 17 -3.26 1.79 -9.11
CA ILE A 17 -2.13 2.69 -9.34
C ILE A 17 -2.03 3.71 -8.20
N LYS A 18 -3.16 4.34 -7.85
CA LYS A 18 -3.21 5.31 -6.74
C LYS A 18 -2.83 4.66 -5.40
N ALA A 19 -3.36 3.47 -5.12
CA ALA A 19 -3.04 2.72 -3.90
C ALA A 19 -1.54 2.39 -3.80
N LYS A 20 -0.96 1.92 -4.91
CA LYS A 20 0.46 1.62 -4.99
C LYS A 20 1.32 2.85 -4.74
N GLY A 21 0.98 3.99 -5.35
CA GLY A 21 1.66 5.27 -5.13
C GLY A 21 1.63 5.74 -3.67
N VAL A 22 0.48 5.64 -3.00
CA VAL A 22 0.36 6.00 -1.56
C VAL A 22 1.14 5.04 -0.66
N SER A 23 1.15 3.74 -0.99
CA SER A 23 1.83 2.71 -0.22
C SER A 23 3.36 2.77 -0.35
N ASP A 24 3.86 3.14 -1.53
CA ASP A 24 5.30 3.24 -1.80
C ASP A 24 5.93 4.55 -1.34
N PHE A 25 5.12 5.58 -1.10
CA PHE A 25 5.60 6.85 -0.57
C PHE A 25 6.14 6.69 0.86
N GLU A 26 7.39 7.07 1.06
CA GLU A 26 8.03 7.11 2.37
C GLU A 26 7.70 8.44 3.06
N GLY A 27 7.00 8.36 4.19
CA GLY A 27 6.60 9.54 4.96
C GLY A 27 5.47 9.25 5.94
N THR A 28 5.11 10.27 6.70
CA THR A 28 3.98 10.23 7.64
C THR A 28 2.65 10.15 6.91
N LEU A 29 1.62 9.69 7.62
CA LEU A 29 0.25 9.63 7.08
C LEU A 29 -0.28 11.03 6.67
N SER A 30 0.19 12.09 7.35
CA SER A 30 -0.14 13.48 7.01
C SER A 30 0.49 13.91 5.68
N GLU A 31 1.74 13.54 5.41
CA GLU A 31 2.38 13.82 4.13
C GLU A 31 1.68 13.03 3.02
N LYS A 32 1.41 11.74 3.24
CA LYS A 32 0.63 10.92 2.32
C LYS A 32 -0.73 11.56 2.01
N GLN A 33 -1.40 12.15 3.00
CA GLN A 33 -2.66 12.87 2.80
C GLN A 33 -2.51 14.06 1.86
N GLN A 34 -1.50 14.91 2.09
CA GLN A 34 -1.23 16.09 1.25
C GLN A 34 -0.96 15.69 -0.20
N TYR A 35 -0.09 14.71 -0.44
CA TYR A 35 0.29 14.30 -1.81
C TYR A 35 -0.83 13.55 -2.56
N SER A 36 -1.67 12.82 -1.84
CA SER A 36 -2.76 12.05 -2.45
C SER A 36 -4.07 12.84 -2.62
N GLY A 37 -4.12 14.07 -2.12
CA GLY A 37 -5.26 14.98 -2.22
C GLY A 37 -6.48 14.55 -1.42
N HIS A 38 -6.30 13.77 -0.34
CA HIS A 38 -7.41 13.29 0.48
C HIS A 38 -7.84 14.31 1.54
N LYS A 39 -9.15 14.45 1.72
CA LYS A 39 -9.72 15.38 2.72
C LYS A 39 -9.52 14.86 4.14
N THR A 40 -9.56 13.55 4.33
CA THR A 40 -9.42 12.92 5.65
C THR A 40 -8.38 11.81 5.65
N LEU A 41 -7.74 11.60 6.80
CA LEU A 41 -6.77 10.50 7.01
C LEU A 41 -7.41 9.12 6.81
N ALA A 42 -8.70 8.96 7.12
CA ALA A 42 -9.43 7.71 6.91
C ALA A 42 -9.45 7.29 5.44
N GLN A 43 -9.52 8.25 4.51
CA GLN A 43 -9.44 7.95 3.08
C GLN A 43 -8.05 7.47 2.68
N VAL A 44 -6.98 8.03 3.27
CA VAL A 44 -5.59 7.62 3.03
C VAL A 44 -5.35 6.20 3.52
N ASN A 45 -5.87 5.84 4.70
CA ASN A 45 -5.72 4.49 5.26
C ASN A 45 -6.31 3.39 4.36
N THR A 46 -7.34 3.67 3.57
CA THR A 46 -7.87 2.71 2.58
C THR A 46 -6.87 2.41 1.46
N TYR A 47 -5.96 3.35 1.16
CA TYR A 47 -4.96 3.23 0.09
C TYR A 47 -3.57 2.86 0.59
N ASP A 48 -3.25 3.07 1.87
CA ASP A 48 -2.01 2.61 2.47
C ASP A 48 -2.08 1.11 2.76
N ARG A 49 -1.71 0.32 1.76
CA ARG A 49 -1.79 -1.15 1.80
C ARG A 49 -0.48 -1.80 2.25
N LYS A 50 0.50 -1.00 2.70
CA LYS A 50 1.80 -1.52 3.16
C LYS A 50 1.62 -2.15 4.54
N VAL A 51 1.77 -3.46 4.63
CA VAL A 51 1.73 -4.18 5.91
C VAL A 51 2.95 -3.79 6.73
N GLU A 52 2.72 -3.26 7.94
CA GLU A 52 3.82 -3.02 8.88
C GLU A 52 4.41 -4.36 9.35
N ILE A 53 5.72 -4.51 9.19
CA ILE A 53 6.44 -5.65 9.76
C ILE A 53 6.66 -5.36 11.24
N VAL A 54 5.76 -5.86 12.07
CA VAL A 54 5.89 -5.77 13.53
C VAL A 54 6.69 -6.96 14.07
N PRO A 55 7.69 -6.73 14.94
CA PRO A 55 8.36 -7.82 15.61
C PRO A 55 7.38 -8.53 16.55
N THR A 56 7.54 -9.84 16.70
CA THR A 56 6.78 -10.62 17.69
C THR A 56 7.43 -10.49 19.07
N ILE A 57 6.65 -10.66 20.14
CA ILE A 57 7.20 -10.80 21.49
C ILE A 57 8.05 -12.08 21.51
N GLY A 58 9.37 -11.91 21.42
CA GLY A 58 10.35 -13.00 21.35
C GLY A 58 11.30 -12.94 20.15
N SER A 59 10.97 -12.20 19.08
CA SER A 59 11.92 -11.96 17.98
C SER A 59 12.89 -10.84 18.38
N VAL A 60 13.92 -11.21 19.14
CA VAL A 60 15.07 -10.35 19.39
C VAL A 60 15.76 -10.10 18.04
N LYS A 61 15.90 -8.83 17.63
CA LYS A 61 16.76 -8.47 16.50
C LYS A 61 18.16 -9.00 16.78
N LYS A 62 18.63 -9.94 15.97
CA LYS A 62 20.02 -10.38 15.97
C LYS A 62 20.86 -9.39 15.16
#